data_AF-K1S434-F1
#
_entry.id   AF-K1S434-F1
#
_cell.length_a   1.000
_cell.length_b   1.000
_cell.length_c   1.000
_cell.angle_alpha   90.00
_cell.angle_beta   90.00
_cell.angle_gamma   90.00
#
_symmetry.space_group_name_H-M   'P 1'
#
loop_
_entity.id
_entity.type
_entity.pdbx_description
1 polymer ?
#
loop_
_entity_poly.entity_id
_entity_poly.type
_entity_poly.pdbx_seq_one_letter_code
_entity_poly.pdbx_strand_id
1 'polypeptide(L)' 'MKMSANIQEFQHTIAKEVSYSGIGLHSGKDVLMTLKPAEANTGVTFIRT' A
#
# COMPACT_ATOMS: atom_id res chain seq x y z
N MET A 1 28.35 20.00 -18.55
CA MET A 1 28.11 19.91 -17.09
C MET A 1 26.59 19.94 -16.88
N LYS A 2 25.95 18.78 -16.69
CA LYS A 2 24.50 18.73 -16.37
C LYS A 2 24.38 18.87 -14.85
N MET A 3 23.80 19.98 -14.40
CA MET A 3 23.32 20.11 -13.02
C MET A 3 22.18 19.11 -12.85
N SER A 4 22.41 17.99 -12.15
CA SER A 4 21.33 17.13 -11.71
C SER A 4 20.62 17.82 -10.54
N ALA A 5 19.33 18.11 -10.70
CA ALA A 5 18.52 18.50 -9.56
C ALA A 5 18.56 17.37 -8.51
N ASN A 6 18.85 17.70 -7.25
CA ASN A 6 18.70 16.77 -6.13
C ASN A 6 17.20 16.53 -5.91
N ILE A 7 16.64 15.52 -6.59
CA ILE A 7 15.29 15.06 -6.31
C ILE A 7 15.40 14.18 -5.07
N GLN A 8 14.97 14.70 -3.93
CA GLN A 8 14.85 13.90 -2.71
C GLN A 8 13.60 13.03 -2.83
N GLU A 9 13.79 11.72 -2.88
CA GLU A 9 12.70 10.75 -2.86
C GLU A 9 12.20 10.57 -1.42
N PHE A 10 10.91 10.76 -1.22
CA PHE A 10 10.25 10.52 0.06
C PHE A 10 9.53 9.16 0.06
N GLN A 11 9.35 8.57 1.23
CA GLN A 11 8.48 7.42 1.36
C GLN A 11 7.02 7.83 1.20
N HIS A 12 6.22 6.92 0.67
CA HIS A 12 4.81 7.16 0.38
C HIS A 12 3.93 6.12 1.07
N THR A 13 2.79 6.58 1.56
CA THR A 13 1.69 5.73 2.03
C THR A 13 0.37 6.30 1.49
N ILE A 14 -0.74 5.57 1.64
CA ILE A 14 -2.05 6.05 1.20
C ILE A 14 -2.57 7.17 2.12
N ALA A 15 -3.28 8.14 1.57
CA ALA A 15 -3.75 9.30 2.34
C ALA A 15 -4.88 8.97 3.34
N LYS A 16 -5.66 7.93 3.06
CA LYS A 16 -6.78 7.47 3.91
C LYS A 16 -7.04 5.99 3.70
N GLU A 17 -7.73 5.38 4.66
CA GLU A 17 -8.18 4.00 4.57
C GLU A 17 -9.09 3.79 3.33
N VAL A 18 -8.92 2.65 2.65
CA VAL A 18 -9.76 2.23 1.54
C VAL A 18 -10.06 0.73 1.65
N SER A 19 -11.30 0.37 1.35
CA SER A 19 -11.77 -1.02 1.38
C SER A 19 -12.28 -1.45 0.01
N TYR A 20 -12.03 -2.72 -0.33
CA TYR A 20 -12.47 -3.35 -1.57
C TYR A 20 -12.94 -4.78 -1.28
N SER A 21 -14.09 -5.14 -1.85
CA SER A 21 -14.63 -6.50 -1.81
C SER A 21 -14.43 -7.20 -3.14
N GLY A 22 -13.99 -8.45 -3.13
CA GLY A 22 -13.78 -9.25 -4.33
C GLY A 22 -13.67 -10.75 -4.04
N ILE A 23 -13.38 -11.54 -5.08
CA ILE A 23 -13.24 -13.00 -5.00
C ILE A 23 -11.77 -13.39 -5.08
N GLY A 24 -11.30 -14.24 -4.16
CA GLY A 24 -9.97 -14.81 -4.20
C GLY A 24 -9.80 -15.77 -5.38
N LEU A 25 -8.87 -15.49 -6.29
CA LEU A 25 -8.72 -16.23 -7.56
C LEU A 25 -8.63 -17.75 -7.39
N HIS A 26 -7.81 -18.23 -6.45
CA HIS A 26 -7.59 -19.67 -6.24
C HIS A 26 -8.56 -20.30 -5.24
N SER A 27 -9.12 -19.52 -4.31
CA SER A 27 -10.01 -20.04 -3.28
C SER A 27 -11.48 -19.99 -3.69
N GLY A 28 -11.84 -19.11 -4.62
CA GLY A 28 -13.23 -18.80 -4.98
C GLY A 28 -14.03 -18.14 -3.84
N LYS A 29 -13.37 -17.69 -2.77
CA LYS A 29 -14.03 -17.13 -1.59
C LYS A 29 -14.16 -15.61 -1.68
N ASP A 30 -15.26 -15.09 -1.15
CA ASP A 30 -15.41 -13.66 -0.88
C ASP A 30 -14.33 -13.17 0.10
N VAL A 31 -13.75 -12.02 -0.21
CA VAL A 31 -12.74 -11.34 0.61
C VAL A 31 -13.07 -9.86 0.69
N LEU A 32 -12.99 -9.32 1.90
CA LEU A 32 -12.91 -7.88 2.15
C LEU A 32 -11.45 -7.54 2.44
N MET A 33 -10.83 -6.71 1.59
CA MET A 33 -9.49 -6.20 1.80
C MET A 33 -9.56 -4.72 2.19
N THR A 34 -8.90 -4.36 3.28
CA THR A 34 -8.77 -2.98 3.75
C THR A 34 -7.30 -2.57 3.74
N LEU A 35 -6.96 -1.54 2.96
CA LEU A 35 -5.64 -0.93 2.98
C LEU A 35 -5.67 0.27 3.94
N LYS A 36 -4.65 0.38 4.79
CA LYS A 36 -4.52 1.45 5.79
C LYS A 36 -3.22 2.24 5.58
N PRO A 37 -3.19 3.55 5.92
CA PRO A 37 -1.94 4.29 6.01
C PRO A 37 -0.97 3.62 6.98
N ALA A 38 0.33 3.81 6.76
CA ALA A 38 1.40 3.26 7.59
C ALA A 38 2.51 4.29 7.80
N GLU A 39 3.16 4.22 8.96
CA GLU A 39 4.30 5.08 9.30
C GLU A 39 5.51 4.80 8.40
N ALA A 40 6.43 5.76 8.34
CA ALA A 40 7.68 5.60 7.60
C ALA A 40 8.48 4.38 8.08
N ASN A 41 9.15 3.70 7.14
CA ASN A 41 9.94 2.48 7.32
C ASN A 41 9.16 1.21 7.69
N THR A 42 7.83 1.24 7.68
CA THR A 42 7.00 0.05 7.93
C THR A 42 7.11 -0.99 6.81
N GLY A 43 7.35 -0.56 5.57
CA GLY A 43 7.25 -1.43 4.38
C GLY A 43 5.80 -1.82 4.08
N VAL A 44 5.61 -2.96 3.40
CA VAL A 44 4.28 -3.52 3.09
C VAL A 44 4.02 -4.73 3.98
N THR A 45 3.00 -4.66 4.83
CA THR A 45 2.63 -5.74 5.75
C THR A 45 1.22 -6.26 5.43
N PHE A 46 1.08 -7.58 5.32
CA PHE A 46 -0.21 -8.24 5.19
C PHE A 46 -0.68 -8.76 6.56
N ILE A 47 -1.92 -8.48 6.92
CA ILE A 47 -2.53 -8.91 8.18
C ILE A 47 -3.75 -9.77 7.85
N ARG A 48 -3.81 -10.97 8.42
CA ARG A 48 -5.02 -11.81 8.39
C ARG A 48 -5.81 -11.54 9.67
N THR A 49 -6.93 -10.83 9.53
CA THR A 49 -7.88 -10.53 10.61
C THR A 49 -8.85 -11.69 10.85
#